data_AF-A0A9Q9FG54-F1
#
_entry.id   AF-A0A9Q9FG54-F1
#
_cell.length_a   1.000
_cell.length_b   1.000
_cell.length_c   1.000
_cell.angle_alpha   90.00
_cell.angle_beta   90.00
_cell.angle_gamma   90.00
#
_symmetry.space_group_name_H-M   'P 1'
#
loop_
_entity.id
_entity.type
_entity.pdbx_description
1 polymer ?
#
loop_
_entity_poly.entity_id
_entity_poly.type
_entity_poly.pdbx_seq_one_letter_code
_entity_poly.pdbx_strand_id
1 'polypeptide(L)' 'MGYIMDLRQLVGSQSIVMGGANVILLDENERLLLKLRHDNNCWRLPGGTLELLEV' A
#
# COMPACT_ATOMS: atom_id res chain seq x y z
N MET A 1 -12.94 2.72 6.90
CA MET A 1 -13.33 1.49 7.61
C MET A 1 -13.40 0.38 6.58
N GLY A 2 -12.23 -0.10 6.13
CA GLY A 2 -12.12 -1.28 5.25
C GLY A 2 -11.70 -2.50 6.09
N TYR A 3 -11.73 -3.69 5.50
CA TYR A 3 -11.59 -4.94 6.26
C TYR A 3 -10.29 -5.02 7.08
N ILE A 4 -9.20 -4.39 6.61
CA ILE A 4 -7.94 -4.30 7.35
C ILE A 4 -8.07 -3.52 8.66
N MET A 5 -8.85 -2.44 8.66
CA MET A 5 -9.09 -1.66 9.89
C MET A 5 -9.93 -2.47 10.88
N ASP A 6 -10.90 -3.25 10.39
CA ASP A 6 -11.72 -4.12 11.24
C ASP A 6 -10.88 -5.25 11.85
N LEU A 7 -10.00 -5.87 11.05
CA LEU A 7 -9.02 -6.86 11.55
C LEU A 7 -8.08 -6.24 12.58
N ARG A 8 -7.62 -5.00 12.38
CA ARG A 8 -6.75 -4.30 13.33
C ARG A 8 -7.41 -4.11 14.70
N GLN A 9 -8.72 -3.88 14.75
CA GLN A 9 -9.47 -3.78 16.01
C GLN A 9 -9.51 -5.13 16.74
N LEU A 10 -9.59 -6.25 16.02
CA LEU A 10 -9.68 -7.59 16.60
C LEU A 10 -8.34 -8.13 17.10
N VAL A 11 -7.26 -7.93 16.34
CA VAL A 11 -5.95 -8.55 16.64
C VAL A 11 -4.97 -7.62 17.35
N GLY A 12 -5.36 -6.36 17.60
CA GLY A 12 -4.53 -5.36 18.25
C GLY A 12 -3.21 -5.13 17.52
N SER A 13 -2.08 -5.19 18.21
CA SER A 13 -0.75 -4.98 17.61
C SER A 13 -0.15 -6.21 16.92
N GLN A 14 -0.88 -7.33 16.84
CA GLN A 14 -0.36 -8.52 16.17
C GLN A 14 -0.13 -8.29 14.67
N SER A 15 0.83 -9.01 14.11
CA SER A 15 1.16 -8.96 12.68
C SER A 15 -0.03 -9.44 11.83
N ILE A 16 -0.29 -8.76 10.72
CA ILE A 16 -1.32 -9.13 9.74
C ILE A 16 -0.61 -9.39 8.41
N VAL A 17 -0.84 -10.55 7.81
CA VAL A 17 -0.41 -10.84 6.43
C VAL A 17 -1.39 -10.15 5.49
N MET A 18 -0.89 -9.26 4.62
CA MET A 18 -1.71 -8.48 3.69
C MET A 18 -1.23 -8.69 2.26
N GLY A 19 -2.18 -8.94 1.35
CA GLY A 19 -1.94 -8.91 -0.09
C GLY A 19 -1.90 -7.46 -0.58
N GLY A 20 -1.08 -7.21 -1.59
CA GLY A 20 -1.00 -5.91 -2.23
C GLY A 20 -0.23 -5.97 -3.54
N ALA A 21 -0.35 -4.91 -4.33
CA ALA A 21 0.32 -4.79 -5.62
C ALA A 21 1.02 -3.43 -5.72
N ASN A 22 2.12 -3.39 -6.46
CA ASN A 22 2.83 -2.16 -6.80
C ASN A 22 3.07 -2.14 -8.31
N VAL A 23 3.24 -0.94 -8.84
CA VAL A 23 3.54 -0.72 -10.26
C VAL A 23 4.87 -0.01 -10.41
N ILE A 24 5.59 -0.34 -11.48
CA ILE A 24 6.74 0.40 -11.94
C ILE A 24 6.26 1.23 -13.13
N LEU A 25 6.29 2.55 -12.98
CA LEU A 25 5.94 3.48 -14.04
C LEU A 25 7.17 4.31 -14.39
N LEU A 26 7.55 4.25 -15.66
CA LEU A 26 8.64 5.02 -16.24
C LEU A 26 8.06 6.09 -17.17
N ASP A 27 8.65 7.28 -17.15
CA ASP A 27 8.39 8.29 -18.19
C ASP A 27 9.22 8.01 -19.46
N GLU A 28 9.05 8.86 -20.48
CA GLU A 28 9.80 8.79 -21.75
C GLU A 28 11.32 8.95 -21.60
N ASN A 29 11.81 9.38 -20.43
CA ASN A 29 13.22 9.57 -20.11
C ASN A 29 13.72 8.51 -19.11
N GLU A 30 13.02 7.38 -18.96
CA GLU A 30 13.34 6.28 -18.05
C GLU A 30 13.37 6.66 -16.56
N ARG A 31 12.68 7.74 -16.17
CA ARG A 31 12.58 8.16 -14.75
C ARG A 31 11.45 7.40 -14.06
N LEU A 32 11.75 6.85 -12.88
CA LEU A 32 10.80 6.09 -12.06
C LEU A 32 9.88 7.02 -11.24
N LEU A 33 8.57 6.82 -11.37
CA LEU A 33 7.60 7.45 -10.47
C LEU A 33 7.67 6.83 -9.07
N LEU A 34 7.89 7.67 -8.06
CA LEU A 34 7.81 7.30 -6.64
C LEU A 34 6.86 8.24 -5.89
N LYS A 35 6.21 7.72 -4.84
CA LYS A 35 5.39 8.50 -3.92
C LYS A 35 6.16 8.73 -2.62
N LEU A 36 6.28 9.99 -2.20
CA LEU A 36 6.78 10.35 -0.88
C LEU A 36 5.65 10.19 0.14
N ARG A 37 5.88 9.36 1.17
CA ARG A 37 4.90 9.15 2.24
C ARG A 37 4.97 10.27 3.26
N HIS A 38 3.81 10.74 3.70
CA HIS A 38 3.71 11.77 4.74
C HIS A 38 4.04 11.26 6.15
N ASP A 39 3.82 9.97 6.42
CA ASP A 39 3.94 9.41 7.77
C ASP A 39 5.39 9.13 8.20
N ASN A 40 6.27 8.81 7.26
CA ASN A 40 7.67 8.47 7.55
C ASN A 40 8.68 9.09 6.58
N ASN A 41 8.26 10.00 5.70
CA ASN A 41 9.10 10.69 4.72
C ASN A 41 9.94 9.77 3.82
N CYS A 42 9.49 8.53 3.62
CA CYS A 42 10.16 7.57 2.74
C CYS A 42 9.51 7.54 1.35
N TRP A 43 10.33 7.32 0.33
CA TRP A 43 9.88 7.09 -1.04
C TRP A 43 9.47 5.63 -1.24
N ARG A 44 8.38 5.40 -1.98
CA ARG A 44 7.90 4.05 -2.33
C ARG A 44 7.35 4.02 -3.74
N LEU A 45 7.38 2.83 -4.36
CA LEU A 45 6.60 2.56 -5.56
C LEU A 45 5.12 2.91 -5.36
N PRO A 46 4.44 3.43 -6.40
CA PRO A 46 2.99 3.53 -6.42
C PRO A 46 2.38 2.13 -6.28
N GLY A 47 1.37 2.01 -5.43
CA GLY A 47 0.73 0.72 -5.14
C GLY A 47 -0.31 0.85 -4.05
N GLY A 48 -0.93 -0.29 -3.73
CA GLY A 48 -2.02 -0.39 -2.77
C GLY A 48 -2.11 -1.77 -2.13
N THR A 49 -2.85 -1.85 -1.04
CA THR A 49 -3.33 -3.10 -0.47
C THR A 49 -4.52 -3.59 -1.27
N LEU A 50 -4.69 -4.91 -1.34
CA LEU A 50 -5.91 -5.49 -1.91
C LEU A 50 -7.06 -5.27 -0.92
N GLU A 51 -8.17 -4.67 -1.35
CA GLU A 51 -9.41 -4.69 -0.58
C GLU A 51 -10.22 -5.95 -0.93
N LEU A 52 -10.76 -6.61 0.09
CA LEU A 52 -11.55 -7.82 -0.11
C LEU A 52 -12.87 -7.46 -0.81
N LEU A 53 -13.22 -8.22 -1.87
CA LEU A 53 -14.42 -8.00 -2.69
C LEU A 53 -14.41 -6.70 -3.52
N GLU A 54 -13.26 -6.03 -3.64
CA GLU A 54 -13.09 -4.98 -4.64
C GLU A 54 -13.05 -5.61 -6.04
N VAL A 55 -13.88 -5.10 -6.96
CA VAL A 55 -14.05 -5.58 -8.35
C VAL A 55 -13.41 -4.60 -9.31
#